data_AF-A0A6S7AMP0-F1
#
_entry.id   AF-A0A6S7AMP0-F1
#
_cell.length_a   1.000
_cell.length_b   1.000
_cell.length_c   1.000
_cell.angle_alpha   90.00
_cell.angle_beta   90.00
_cell.angle_gamma   90.00
#
_symmetry.space_group_name_H-M   'P 1'
#
loop_
_entity.id
_entity.type
_entity.pdbx_description
1 polymer ?
#
loop_
_entity_poly.entity_id
_entity_poly.type
_entity_poly.pdbx_seq_one_letter_code
_entity_poly.pdbx_strand_id
1 'polypeptide(L)'
;MKNAKEVIDLLAVYPGRWFEMKQIINYVDARADTRLPAVLRTGVRRVLVAKEECVQISSTRDDASARVHAEYWWPVLTSVPGKYFQQSSQYARALAP
;
A
#
# COMPACT_ATOMS: atom_id res chain seq x y z
N MET A 1 -8.72 -5.93 15.18
CA MET A 1 -9.35 -5.31 13.99
C MET A 1 -9.59 -6.38 12.94
N LYS A 2 -10.74 -6.38 12.23
CA LYS A 2 -11.25 -7.53 11.47
C LYS A 2 -10.40 -7.97 10.25
N ASN A 3 -9.51 -7.12 9.72
CA ASN A 3 -8.71 -7.41 8.50
C ASN A 3 -7.20 -7.20 8.68
N ALA A 4 -6.73 -7.10 9.92
CA ALA A 4 -5.33 -6.73 10.17
C ALA A 4 -4.37 -7.82 9.69
N LYS A 5 -4.75 -9.09 9.87
CA LYS A 5 -3.94 -10.23 9.50
C LYS A 5 -3.70 -10.26 7.99
N GLU A 6 -4.75 -10.14 7.20
CA GLU A 6 -4.71 -10.25 5.74
C GLU A 6 -3.89 -9.11 5.12
N VAL A 7 -4.05 -7.88 5.64
CA VAL A 7 -3.25 -6.73 5.20
C VAL A 7 -1.78 -6.93 5.51
N ILE A 8 -1.45 -7.41 6.72
CA ILE A 8 -0.06 -7.69 7.11
C ILE A 8 0.52 -8.81 6.25
N ASP A 9 -0.21 -9.91 6.08
CA ASP A 9 0.24 -11.06 5.29
C ASP A 9 0.53 -10.62 3.84
N LEU A 10 -0.31 -9.78 3.23
CA LEU A 10 -0.05 -9.23 1.89
C LEU A 10 1.26 -8.42 1.84
N LEU A 11 1.41 -7.44 2.73
CA LEU A 11 2.54 -6.51 2.68
C LEU A 11 3.86 -7.20 3.08
N ALA A 12 3.81 -8.13 4.04
CA ALA A 12 4.97 -8.84 4.55
C ALA A 12 5.50 -9.90 3.56
N VAL A 13 4.62 -10.53 2.75
CA VAL A 13 5.04 -11.47 1.71
C VAL A 13 5.78 -10.77 0.57
N TYR A 14 5.46 -9.49 0.31
CA TYR A 14 6.07 -8.70 -0.77
C TYR A 14 6.72 -7.41 -0.23
N PRO A 15 7.80 -7.52 0.55
CA PRO A 15 8.49 -6.33 1.06
C PRO A 15 9.06 -5.51 -0.09
N GLY A 16 8.95 -4.18 0.01
CA GLY A 16 9.36 -3.22 -1.01
C GLY A 16 8.38 -3.05 -2.17
N ARG A 17 7.35 -3.90 -2.30
CA ARG A 17 6.32 -3.76 -3.32
C ARG A 17 5.24 -2.78 -2.88
N TRP A 18 4.87 -1.89 -3.80
CA TRP A 18 3.88 -0.86 -3.55
C TRP A 18 2.49 -1.35 -3.91
N PHE A 19 1.53 -1.05 -3.03
CA PHE A 19 0.14 -1.42 -3.20
C PHE A 19 -0.78 -0.22 -3.04
N GLU A 20 -1.68 -0.03 -3.99
CA GLU A 20 -2.77 0.92 -3.85
C GLU A 20 -3.87 0.38 -2.91
N MET A 21 -4.62 1.28 -2.26
CA MET A 21 -5.76 0.91 -1.41
C MET A 21 -6.74 -0.08 -2.10
N LYS A 22 -7.00 0.08 -3.40
CA LYS A 22 -7.88 -0.83 -4.15
C LYS A 22 -7.31 -2.25 -4.24
N GLN A 23 -6.01 -2.38 -4.47
CA GLN A 23 -5.34 -3.68 -4.58
C GLN A 23 -5.36 -4.40 -3.23
N ILE A 24 -5.11 -3.69 -2.13
CA ILE A 24 -5.18 -4.23 -0.77
C ILE A 24 -6.59 -4.72 -0.47
N ILE A 25 -7.62 -3.92 -0.79
CA ILE A 25 -9.01 -4.32 -0.57
C ILE A 25 -9.37 -5.56 -1.39
N ASN A 26 -9.00 -5.60 -2.67
CA ASN A 26 -9.25 -6.76 -3.53
C ASN A 26 -8.57 -8.04 -3.01
N TYR A 27 -7.43 -7.91 -2.34
CA TYR A 27 -6.78 -9.05 -1.69
C TYR A 27 -7.53 -9.51 -0.43
N VAL A 28 -7.94 -8.57 0.42
CA VAL A 28 -8.67 -8.85 1.67
C VAL A 28 -10.04 -9.46 1.38
N ASP A 29 -10.73 -8.98 0.35
CA ASP A 29 -12.01 -9.51 -0.10
C ASP A 29 -12.09 -9.43 -1.63
N ALA A 30 -11.83 -10.56 -2.28
CA ALA A 30 -11.89 -10.68 -3.74
C ALA A 30 -13.29 -10.45 -4.32
N ARG A 31 -14.34 -10.46 -3.48
CA ARG A 31 -15.73 -10.20 -3.87
C ARG A 31 -16.16 -8.77 -3.55
N ALA A 32 -15.27 -7.92 -3.07
CA ALA A 32 -15.55 -6.50 -2.91
C ALA A 32 -15.84 -5.89 -4.30
N ASP A 33 -17.12 -5.78 -4.64
CA ASP A 33 -17.58 -5.15 -5.88
C ASP A 33 -17.12 -3.68 -5.94
N THR A 34 -17.16 -3.10 -7.13
CA THR A 34 -16.91 -1.67 -7.44
C THR A 34 -17.59 -0.72 -6.46
N ARG A 35 -18.75 -1.09 -5.91
CA ARG A 35 -19.35 -0.45 -4.72
C ARG A 35 -18.67 -0.97 -3.45
N LEU A 36 -17.43 -0.53 -3.24
CA LEU A 36 -16.64 -0.84 -2.05
C LEU A 36 -17.46 -0.52 -0.79
N PRO A 37 -17.78 -1.49 0.09
CA PRO A 37 -18.46 -1.17 1.33
C PRO A 37 -17.54 -0.24 2.13
N ALA A 38 -17.99 0.99 2.38
CA ALA A 38 -17.19 2.02 3.06
C ALA A 38 -16.59 1.53 4.38
N VAL A 39 -17.23 0.55 5.02
CA VAL A 39 -16.76 -0.17 6.20
C VAL A 39 -15.45 -0.91 5.95
N LEU A 40 -15.31 -1.62 4.82
CA LEU A 40 -14.11 -2.39 4.50
C LEU A 40 -12.92 -1.46 4.23
N ARG A 41 -13.14 -0.42 3.42
CA ARG A 41 -12.14 0.62 3.16
C ARG A 41 -11.69 1.30 4.45
N THR A 42 -12.64 1.63 5.33
CA THR A 42 -12.34 2.24 6.63
C THR A 42 -11.57 1.28 7.53
N GLY A 43 -11.92 0.00 7.54
CA GLY A 43 -11.22 -1.04 8.27
C GLY A 43 -9.77 -1.16 7.83
N VAL A 44 -9.52 -1.29 6.52
CA VAL A 44 -8.17 -1.35 5.94
C VAL A 44 -7.39 -0.07 6.23
N ARG A 45 -8.00 1.11 6.04
CA ARG A 45 -7.35 2.40 6.33
C ARG A 45 -6.88 2.49 7.78
N ARG A 46 -7.71 2.05 8.75
CA ARG A 46 -7.31 2.03 10.15
C ARG A 46 -6.10 1.13 10.40
N VAL A 47 -5.99 -0.01 9.69
CA VAL A 47 -4.85 -0.93 9.86
C VAL A 47 -3.59 -0.24 9.37
N LEU A 48 -3.65 0.34 8.17
CA LEU A 48 -2.50 1.00 7.54
C LEU A 48 -2.01 2.17 8.40
N VAL A 49 -2.92 3.03 8.86
CA VAL A 49 -2.56 4.15 9.75
C VAL A 49 -1.92 3.67 11.06
N ALA A 50 -2.51 2.68 11.74
CA ALA A 50 -1.93 2.17 12.98
C ALA A 50 -0.53 1.56 12.77
N LYS A 51 -0.27 0.96 11.60
CA LYS A 51 1.03 0.38 11.26
C LYS A 51 2.06 1.42 10.84
N GLU A 52 1.62 2.49 10.19
CA GLU A 52 2.42 3.65 9.85
C GLU A 52 2.86 4.40 11.12
N GLU A 53 1.94 4.60 12.08
CA GLU A 53 2.25 5.16 13.42
C GLU A 53 3.28 4.31 14.18
N CYS A 54 3.28 2.99 13.97
CA CYS A 54 4.25 2.06 14.54
C CYS A 54 5.54 1.93 13.72
N VAL A 55 5.72 2.73 12.65
CA VAL A 55 6.90 2.73 11.75
C VAL A 55 7.14 1.35 11.09
N GLN A 56 6.10 0.53 10.95
CA GLN A 56 6.21 -0.80 10.34
C GLN A 56 5.99 -0.78 8.83
N ILE A 57 5.23 0.19 8.33
CA ILE A 57 4.95 0.38 6.91
C ILE A 57 5.23 1.82 6.51
N SER A 58 5.47 2.03 5.22
CA SER A 58 5.63 3.36 4.64
C SER A 58 4.48 3.66 3.69
N SER A 59 4.15 4.95 3.53
CA SER A 59 3.13 5.39 2.60
C SER A 59 3.55 6.65 1.84
N THR A 60 2.93 6.89 0.69
CA THR A 60 3.06 8.16 -0.06
C THR A 60 2.00 9.19 0.36
N ARG A 61 1.22 8.95 1.41
CA ARG A 61 0.03 9.76 1.72
C ARG A 61 0.35 11.23 2.04
N ASP A 62 1.46 11.49 2.71
CA ASP A 62 1.85 12.82 3.18
C ASP A 62 2.81 13.53 2.21
N ASP A 63 3.13 12.90 1.08
CA ASP A 63 3.98 13.49 0.05
C ASP A 63 3.17 14.49 -0.79
N ALA A 64 3.61 15.75 -0.85
CA ALA A 64 2.96 16.78 -1.67
C ALA A 64 3.03 16.48 -3.18
N SER A 65 3.96 15.60 -3.59
CA SER A 65 4.09 15.08 -4.95
C SER A 65 3.38 13.73 -5.15
N ALA A 66 2.66 13.24 -4.14
CA ALA A 66 1.96 11.98 -4.21
C ALA A 66 1.06 11.93 -5.44
N ARG A 67 1.14 10.80 -6.14
CA ARG A 67 0.22 10.46 -7.23
C ARG A 67 -1.23 10.61 -6.72
N VAL A 68 -2.18 10.74 -7.66
CA VAL A 68 -3.62 10.85 -7.39
C VAL A 68 -4.15 9.77 -6.40
N HIS A 69 -3.40 8.69 -6.19
CA HIS A 69 -3.67 7.64 -5.21
C HIS A 69 -2.49 7.42 -4.26
N ALA A 70 -2.80 7.24 -2.97
CA ALA A 70 -1.83 6.84 -1.95
C ALA A 70 -1.44 5.36 -2.10
N GLU A 71 -0.15 5.09 -2.00
CA GLU A 71 0.47 3.78 -2.08
C GLU A 71 1.07 3.40 -0.72
N TYR A 72 1.05 2.10 -0.40
CA TYR A 72 1.51 1.55 0.87
C TYR A 72 2.44 0.37 0.62
N TRP A 73 3.51 0.25 1.40
CA TRP A 73 4.44 -0.88 1.31
C TRP A 73 5.10 -1.20 2.64
N TRP A 74 5.53 -2.44 2.79
CA TRP A 74 6.46 -2.82 3.86
C TRP A 74 7.87 -2.43 3.43
N PRO A 75 8.61 -1.59 4.17
CA PRO A 75 9.96 -1.22 3.79
C PRO A 75 10.88 -2.45 3.84
N VAL A 76 11.72 -2.61 2.81
CA VAL A 76 12.78 -3.62 2.88
C VAL A 76 13.82 -3.11 3.86
N LEU A 77 14.13 -3.89 4.89
CA LEU A 77 15.26 -3.63 5.78
C LEU A 77 16.58 -3.96 5.05
N THR A 78 16.85 -3.32 3.91
CA THR A 78 18.17 -3.42 3.30
C THR A 78 19.09 -2.47 4.05
N SER A 79 20.04 -3.03 4.80
CA SER A 79 21.20 -2.33 5.38
C SER A 79 22.16 -1.75 4.32
N VAL A 80 21.70 -1.51 3.09
CA VAL A 80 22.50 -0.95 2.00
C VAL A 80 21.88 0.40 1.61
N PRO A 81 22.55 1.52 1.92
CA PRO A 81 22.07 2.84 1.51
C PRO A 81 22.23 2.96 0.00
N GLY A 82 21.14 3.27 -0.72
CA GLY A 82 21.27 3.85 -2.07
C GLY A 82 20.48 3.22 -3.21
N LYS A 83 19.59 2.25 -2.99
CA LYS A 83 18.65 1.83 -4.04
C LYS A 83 17.23 1.71 -3.50
N TYR A 84 16.49 2.82 -3.54
CA TYR A 84 15.03 2.77 -3.52
C TYR A 84 14.58 1.88 -4.67
N PHE A 85 13.87 0.80 -4.33
CA PHE A 85 13.38 -0.15 -5.31
C PHE A 85 12.52 0.57 -6.37
N GLN A 86 12.87 0.30 -7.62
CA GLN A 86 12.40 0.93 -8.84
C GLN A 86 10.87 0.87 -8.95
N GLN A 87 10.26 2.01 -9.33
CA GLN A 87 8.84 2.17 -9.61
C GLN A 87 8.29 1.03 -10.47
N SER A 88 7.62 0.06 -9.85
CA SER A 88 6.79 -0.91 -10.56
C SER A 88 5.37 -0.35 -10.72
N SER A 89 5.23 0.90 -11.13
CA SER A 89 3.93 1.42 -11.53
C SER A 89 3.76 1.13 -13.02
N GLN A 90 2.92 0.14 -13.33
CA GLN A 90 2.42 -0.12 -14.68
C GLN A 90 1.66 1.11 -15.26
N TYR A 91 1.42 2.14 -14.44
CA TYR A 91 0.79 3.41 -14.78
C TYR A 91 1.76 4.60 -14.83
N ALA A 92 3.07 4.39 -14.62
CA ALA A 92 4.09 5.36 -14.99
C ALA A 92 4.22 5.36 -16.52
N ARG A 93 3.25 5.95 -17.22
CA ARG A 93 3.45 6.33 -18.62
C ARG A 93 4.66 7.26 -18.64
N ALA A 94 5.76 6.76 -19.16
CA ALA A 94 6.86 7.60 -19.60
C ALA A 94 6.26 8.65 -20.53
N LEU A 95 6.35 9.92 -20.13
CA LEU A 95 6.24 11.03 -21.07
C LEU A 95 7.46 10.87 -22.00
N ALA A 96 7.22 10.25 -23.16
CA ALA A 96 8.20 10.22 -24.25
C ALA A 96 8.30 11.63 -24.88
N PRO A 97 9.47 12.00 -25.43
CA PRO A 97 9.83 13.37 -25.80
C PRO A 97 9.00 13.96 -26.95
#